data_AF-A0A9P6A422-F1
#
_entry.id   AF-A0A9P6A422-F1
#
_cell.length_a   1.000
_cell.length_b   1.000
_cell.length_c   1.000
_cell.angle_alpha   90.00
_cell.angle_beta   90.00
_cell.angle_gamma   90.00
#
_symmetry.space_group_name_H-M   'P 1'
#
loop_
_entity.id
_entity.type
_entity.pdbx_description
1 polymer ?
#
loop_
_entity_poly.entity_id
_entity_poly.type
_entity_poly.pdbx_seq_one_letter_code
_entity_poly.pdbx_strand_id
1 'polypeptide(L)'
;MDSDLQRPPVSSWLLISSAALAFPALMCRSALARKAMLLPVAGIALYIATVGMSIGDYVMAGALTAHVFAIFDFLALTDAHLELRLADQAAPSAGSLPFFERAKWALRLLTSPRLIGWANEPKNGSNPPRPAETSRIRFAAKQIIYITFHLLNMKVLSITMTWHLPRNGLDLASMGCGLASMGWGWRLMDILRYGAIASTGLSVVHRALT
;
A
#
# COMPACT_ATOMS: atom_id res chain seq x y z
N MET A 1 26.03 -8.08 -19.79
CA MET A 1 24.55 -8.09 -19.73
C MET A 1 24.16 -7.47 -18.39
N ASP A 2 24.65 -6.25 -18.15
CA ASP A 2 24.90 -5.69 -16.80
C ASP A 2 24.15 -4.37 -16.55
N SER A 3 23.35 -3.91 -17.51
CA SER A 3 22.66 -2.62 -17.45
C SER A 3 21.43 -2.61 -16.54
N ASP A 4 20.87 -3.76 -16.20
CA ASP A 4 19.69 -3.85 -15.32
C ASP A 4 20.03 -3.81 -13.83
N LEU A 5 21.31 -3.99 -13.50
CA LEU A 5 21.79 -4.07 -12.12
C LEU A 5 22.00 -2.70 -11.45
N GLN A 6 22.04 -1.64 -12.25
CA GLN A 6 22.44 -0.31 -11.80
C GLN A 6 21.32 0.72 -11.95
N ARG A 7 20.06 0.27 -11.89
CA ARG A 7 18.93 1.21 -11.82
C ARG A 7 18.85 1.76 -10.41
N PRO A 8 18.75 3.10 -10.24
CA PRO A 8 18.58 3.67 -8.92
C PRO A 8 17.27 3.16 -8.30
N PRO A 9 17.25 2.93 -6.97
CA PRO A 9 16.03 2.52 -6.30
C PRO A 9 14.94 3.56 -6.51
N VAL A 10 13.69 3.10 -6.67
CA VAL A 10 12.56 4.01 -6.82
C VAL A 10 12.46 4.88 -5.56
N SER A 11 12.55 6.19 -5.75
CA SER A 11 12.51 7.15 -4.65
C SER A 11 11.16 7.05 -3.92
N SER A 12 11.19 6.84 -2.60
CA SER A 12 10.00 6.79 -1.75
C SER A 12 9.13 8.04 -1.85
N TRP A 13 9.72 9.17 -2.24
CA TRP A 13 8.98 10.43 -2.49
C TRP A 13 7.92 10.30 -3.57
N LEU A 14 8.10 9.43 -4.56
CA LEU A 14 7.12 9.23 -5.62
C LEU A 14 5.81 8.64 -5.08
N LEU A 15 5.88 7.74 -4.09
CA LEU A 15 4.69 7.20 -3.41
C LEU A 15 3.98 8.29 -2.63
N ILE A 16 4.75 9.05 -1.86
CA ILE A 16 4.23 10.16 -1.06
C ILE A 16 3.56 11.19 -1.97
N SER A 17 4.14 11.46 -3.15
CA SER A 17 3.58 12.39 -4.12
C SER A 17 2.21 11.96 -4.65
N SER A 18 2.02 10.66 -4.90
CA SER A 18 0.71 10.15 -5.35
C SER A 18 -0.38 10.33 -4.28
N ALA A 19 -0.07 10.04 -3.02
CA ALA A 19 -0.97 10.28 -1.89
C ALA A 19 -1.23 11.78 -1.66
N ALA A 20 -0.17 12.59 -1.76
CA ALA A 20 -0.24 14.03 -1.62
C ALA A 20 -1.07 14.70 -2.73
N LEU A 21 -1.19 14.08 -3.91
CA LEU A 21 -2.07 14.53 -5.00
C LEU A 21 -3.52 14.06 -4.81
N ALA A 22 -3.72 12.86 -4.25
CA ALA A 22 -5.05 12.34 -3.97
C ALA A 22 -5.80 13.20 -2.95
N PHE A 23 -5.10 13.71 -1.94
CA PHE A 23 -5.68 14.55 -0.90
C PHE A 23 -6.36 15.83 -1.44
N PRO A 24 -5.69 16.75 -2.16
CA PRO A 24 -6.32 17.93 -2.74
C PRO A 24 -7.36 17.56 -3.79
N ALA A 25 -7.16 16.47 -4.55
CA ALA A 25 -8.18 15.98 -5.48
C ALA A 25 -9.50 15.66 -4.74
N LEU A 26 -9.44 14.94 -3.62
CA LEU A 26 -10.60 14.65 -2.78
C LEU A 26 -11.19 15.89 -2.09
N MET A 27 -10.43 16.99 -1.98
CA MET A 27 -10.96 18.25 -1.47
C MET A 27 -11.73 19.06 -2.53
N CYS A 28 -11.49 18.83 -3.82
CA CYS A 28 -12.19 19.51 -4.91
C CYS A 28 -13.67 19.12 -5.01
N ARG A 29 -14.58 20.10 -4.95
CA ARG A 29 -16.04 19.89 -5.11
C ARG A 29 -16.41 19.42 -6.51
N SER A 30 -15.74 19.98 -7.52
CA SER A 30 -16.02 19.69 -8.92
C SER A 30 -15.56 18.28 -9.28
N ALA A 31 -16.48 17.43 -9.72
CA ALA A 31 -16.19 16.09 -10.22
C ALA A 31 -15.20 16.13 -11.39
N LEU A 32 -15.28 17.15 -12.25
CA LEU A 32 -14.35 17.32 -13.37
C LEU A 32 -12.93 17.64 -12.88
N ALA A 33 -12.80 18.49 -11.85
CA ALA A 33 -11.50 18.77 -11.25
C ALA A 33 -10.89 17.52 -10.60
N ARG A 34 -11.71 16.69 -9.93
CA ARG A 34 -11.27 15.39 -9.37
C ARG A 34 -10.74 14.47 -10.46
N LYS A 35 -11.49 14.31 -11.54
CA LYS A 35 -11.09 13.48 -12.70
C LYS A 35 -9.84 14.02 -13.38
N ALA A 36 -9.68 15.34 -13.50
CA ALA A 36 -8.47 15.95 -14.05
C ALA A 36 -7.22 15.64 -13.21
N MET A 37 -7.36 15.54 -11.89
CA MET A 37 -6.26 15.15 -10.99
C MET A 37 -5.85 13.68 -11.10
N LEU A 38 -6.61 12.85 -11.83
CA LEU A 38 -6.16 11.51 -12.18
C LEU A 38 -4.97 11.53 -13.15
N LEU A 39 -4.89 12.53 -14.03
CA LEU A 39 -3.84 12.63 -15.03
C LEU A 39 -2.42 12.65 -14.42
N PRO A 40 -2.09 13.52 -13.43
CA PRO A 40 -0.78 13.49 -12.79
C PRO A 40 -0.52 12.19 -12.01
N VAL A 41 -1.54 11.56 -11.41
CA VAL A 41 -1.40 10.27 -10.71
C VAL A 41 -1.07 9.15 -11.71
N ALA A 42 -1.76 9.10 -12.84
CA ALA A 42 -1.48 8.17 -13.92
C ALA A 42 -0.08 8.41 -14.52
N GLY A 43 0.33 9.68 -14.64
CA GLY A 43 1.67 10.05 -15.07
C GLY A 43 2.76 9.51 -14.13
N ILE A 44 2.58 9.63 -12.81
CA ILE A 44 3.51 9.05 -11.82
C ILE A 44 3.56 7.52 -11.93
N ALA A 45 2.40 6.87 -12.05
CA ALA A 45 2.33 5.42 -12.19
C ALA A 45 3.04 4.93 -13.46
N LEU A 46 2.82 5.61 -14.60
CA LEU A 46 3.46 5.32 -15.87
C LEU A 46 4.97 5.59 -15.83
N TYR A 47 5.39 6.68 -15.20
CA TYR A 47 6.81 6.98 -14.99
C TYR A 47 7.51 5.87 -14.21
N ILE A 48 6.90 5.39 -13.12
CA ILE A 48 7.48 4.29 -12.32
C ILE A 48 7.52 2.99 -13.13
N ALA A 49 6.47 2.70 -13.92
CA ALA A 49 6.44 1.54 -14.80
C ALA A 49 7.52 1.59 -15.90
N THR A 50 7.84 2.78 -16.42
CA THR A 50 8.82 2.95 -17.52
C THR A 50 10.27 2.98 -17.05
N VAL A 51 10.56 3.60 -15.90
CA VAL A 51 11.90 3.53 -15.27
C VAL A 51 12.25 2.08 -14.90
N GLY A 52 11.24 1.26 -14.65
CA GLY A 52 11.39 -0.12 -14.23
C GLY A 52 11.82 -0.20 -12.77
N MET A 53 11.37 -1.25 -12.11
CA MET A 53 11.61 -1.48 -10.69
C MET A 53 12.62 -2.60 -10.52
N SER A 54 13.56 -2.42 -9.59
CA SER A 54 14.41 -3.54 -9.18
C SER A 54 13.54 -4.61 -8.50
N ILE A 55 14.03 -5.84 -8.43
CA ILE A 55 13.32 -6.91 -7.72
C ILE A 55 13.12 -6.52 -6.22
N GLY A 56 14.06 -5.76 -5.65
CA GLY A 56 13.95 -5.21 -4.29
C GLY A 56 12.79 -4.23 -4.09
N ASP A 57 12.29 -3.61 -5.17
CA ASP A 57 11.20 -2.63 -5.14
C ASP A 57 9.82 -3.27 -5.29
N TYR A 58 9.71 -4.60 -5.39
CA TYR A 58 8.44 -5.30 -5.66
C TYR A 58 7.34 -4.99 -4.64
N VAL A 59 7.67 -4.92 -3.35
CA VAL A 59 6.70 -4.56 -2.29
C VAL A 59 6.19 -3.14 -2.51
N MET A 60 7.08 -2.25 -2.94
CA MET A 60 6.76 -0.86 -3.24
C MET A 60 5.87 -0.73 -4.47
N ALA A 61 6.18 -1.49 -5.51
CA ALA A 61 5.37 -1.64 -6.72
C ALA A 61 3.94 -2.05 -6.38
N GLY A 62 3.78 -3.08 -5.54
CA GLY A 62 2.49 -3.58 -5.11
C GLY A 62 1.70 -2.54 -4.32
N ALA A 63 2.34 -1.87 -3.37
CA ALA A 63 1.73 -0.80 -2.58
C ALA A 63 1.27 0.39 -3.46
N LEU A 64 2.13 0.84 -4.38
CA LEU A 64 1.80 1.88 -5.34
C LEU A 64 0.62 1.48 -6.21
N THR A 65 0.65 0.26 -6.75
CA THR A 65 -0.40 -0.25 -7.64
C THR A 65 -1.74 -0.26 -6.93
N ALA A 66 -1.81 -0.82 -5.71
CA ALA A 66 -3.01 -0.80 -4.89
C ALA A 66 -3.49 0.63 -4.60
N HIS A 67 -2.56 1.56 -4.35
CA HIS A 67 -2.87 2.96 -4.09
C HIS A 67 -3.44 3.68 -5.32
N VAL A 68 -2.83 3.48 -6.50
CA VAL A 68 -3.30 4.06 -7.77
C VAL A 68 -4.70 3.55 -8.10
N PHE A 69 -4.98 2.26 -7.91
CA PHE A 69 -6.32 1.72 -8.11
C PHE A 69 -7.34 2.30 -7.12
N ALA A 70 -6.97 2.46 -5.85
CA ALA A 70 -7.85 3.11 -4.87
C ALA A 70 -8.14 4.58 -5.24
N ILE A 71 -7.13 5.34 -5.66
CA ILE A 71 -7.31 6.72 -6.14
C ILE A 71 -8.18 6.75 -7.40
N PHE A 72 -7.93 5.85 -8.34
CA PHE A 72 -8.72 5.73 -9.56
C PHE A 72 -10.19 5.47 -9.25
N ASP A 73 -10.47 4.55 -8.33
CA ASP A 73 -11.83 4.28 -7.87
C ASP A 73 -12.47 5.54 -7.27
N PHE A 74 -11.81 6.21 -6.32
CA PHE A 74 -12.36 7.39 -5.64
C PHE A 74 -12.54 8.63 -6.53
N LEU A 75 -11.71 8.79 -7.57
CA LEU A 75 -11.74 9.99 -8.41
C LEU A 75 -12.52 9.78 -9.72
N ALA A 76 -12.54 8.57 -10.28
CA ALA A 76 -13.07 8.31 -11.61
C ALA A 76 -14.31 7.41 -11.63
N LEU A 77 -14.27 6.29 -10.89
CA LEU A 77 -15.34 5.29 -10.93
C LEU A 77 -16.49 5.66 -9.99
N THR A 78 -16.16 5.95 -8.75
CA THR A 78 -17.10 6.21 -7.67
C THR A 78 -17.18 7.70 -7.43
N ASP A 79 -18.39 8.28 -7.32
CA ASP A 79 -18.49 9.65 -6.82
C ASP A 79 -18.31 9.65 -5.30
N ALA A 80 -17.04 9.66 -4.87
CA ALA A 80 -16.67 9.59 -3.48
C ALA A 80 -17.40 10.65 -2.62
N HIS A 81 -17.74 11.81 -3.18
CA HIS A 81 -18.43 12.85 -2.41
C HIS A 81 -19.89 12.52 -2.14
N LEU A 82 -20.57 11.84 -3.07
CA LEU A 82 -21.98 11.47 -2.96
C LEU A 82 -22.17 10.13 -2.26
N GLU A 83 -21.31 9.15 -2.57
CA GLU A 83 -21.50 7.76 -2.16
C GLU A 83 -20.81 7.44 -0.83
N LEU A 84 -19.62 7.99 -0.58
CA LEU A 84 -18.81 7.64 0.57
C LEU A 84 -19.07 8.60 1.73
N ARG A 85 -19.79 8.10 2.74
CA ARG A 85 -20.10 8.82 3.97
C ARG A 85 -19.77 7.97 5.20
N LEU A 86 -19.48 8.63 6.31
CA LEU A 86 -19.30 7.96 7.59
C LEU A 86 -20.66 7.42 8.08
N ALA A 87 -20.65 6.27 8.77
CA ALA A 87 -21.87 5.57 9.19
C ALA A 87 -22.77 6.43 10.09
N ASP A 88 -22.17 7.26 10.95
CA ASP A 88 -22.88 8.13 11.89
C ASP A 88 -23.32 9.47 11.28
N GLN A 89 -22.95 9.73 10.02
CA GLN A 89 -23.34 10.96 9.34
C GLN A 89 -24.65 10.76 8.57
N ALA A 90 -25.70 11.44 9.04
CA ALA A 90 -26.88 11.71 8.22
C ALA A 90 -26.47 12.51 6.98
N ALA A 91 -27.23 12.39 5.89
CA ALA A 91 -27.01 13.20 4.69
C ALA A 91 -26.90 14.68 5.10
N PRO A 92 -25.71 15.27 4.92
CA PRO A 92 -25.34 15.70 3.58
C PRO A 92 -23.99 15.12 3.07
N SER A 93 -23.86 15.06 1.75
CA SER A 93 -22.69 14.57 1.00
C SER A 93 -21.37 15.27 1.40
N ALA A 94 -20.21 14.63 1.18
CA ALA A 94 -18.91 15.27 1.43
C ALA A 94 -18.70 16.54 0.56
N GLY A 95 -19.40 16.62 -0.57
CA GLY A 95 -19.41 17.78 -1.46
C GLY A 95 -19.96 19.05 -0.77
N SER A 96 -20.94 18.90 0.10
CA SER A 96 -21.56 19.99 0.87
C SER A 96 -20.80 20.40 2.13
N LEU A 97 -19.83 19.62 2.59
CA LEU A 97 -19.07 19.95 3.81
C LEU A 97 -18.26 21.25 3.65
N PRO A 98 -18.09 22.02 4.74
CA PRO A 98 -17.07 23.08 4.82
C PRO A 98 -15.67 22.55 4.50
N PHE A 99 -14.75 23.43 4.12
CA PHE A 99 -13.41 23.07 3.69
C PHE A 99 -12.66 22.17 4.68
N PHE A 100 -12.63 22.56 5.97
CA PHE A 100 -11.94 21.79 7.01
C PHE A 100 -12.60 20.43 7.30
N GLU A 101 -13.93 20.36 7.28
CA GLU A 101 -14.64 19.09 7.46
C GLU A 101 -14.43 18.15 6.27
N ARG A 102 -14.34 18.70 5.05
CA ARG A 102 -13.95 17.91 3.88
C ARG A 102 -12.49 17.45 3.96
N ALA A 103 -11.59 18.28 4.46
CA ALA A 103 -10.19 17.87 4.67
C ALA A 103 -10.10 16.70 5.66
N LYS A 104 -10.83 16.77 6.78
CA LYS A 104 -10.94 15.65 7.74
C LYS A 104 -11.56 14.41 7.11
N TRP A 105 -12.62 14.56 6.32
CA TRP A 105 -13.26 13.47 5.59
C TRP A 105 -12.30 12.81 4.59
N ALA A 106 -11.58 13.60 3.79
CA ALA A 106 -10.61 13.11 2.81
C ALA A 106 -9.45 12.39 3.49
N LEU A 107 -8.95 12.94 4.60
CA LEU A 107 -7.91 12.28 5.40
C LEU A 107 -8.42 10.94 5.94
N ARG A 108 -9.62 10.91 6.53
CA ARG A 108 -10.24 9.66 7.00
C ARG A 108 -10.41 8.65 5.89
N LEU A 109 -10.80 9.08 4.69
CA LEU A 109 -10.96 8.20 3.53
C LEU A 109 -9.63 7.58 3.12
N LEU A 110 -8.58 8.39 2.96
CA LEU A 110 -7.25 7.94 2.58
C LEU A 110 -6.60 7.03 3.62
N THR A 111 -6.94 7.19 4.92
CA THR A 111 -6.44 6.33 6.00
C THR A 111 -7.35 5.12 6.27
N SER A 112 -8.49 4.98 5.58
CA SER A 112 -9.46 3.90 5.78
C SER A 112 -9.58 3.01 4.54
N PRO A 113 -8.55 2.21 4.21
CA PRO A 113 -8.55 1.38 2.99
C PRO A 113 -9.68 0.35 2.95
N ARG A 114 -10.26 0.02 4.11
CA ARG A 114 -11.36 -0.96 4.25
C ARG A 114 -12.71 -0.31 4.44
N LEU A 115 -12.77 1.01 4.49
CA LEU A 115 -14.00 1.77 4.73
C LEU A 115 -14.77 1.28 5.99
N ILE A 116 -14.07 0.83 7.03
CA ILE A 116 -14.68 0.46 8.31
C ILE A 116 -15.22 1.73 8.98
N GLY A 117 -16.47 1.70 9.43
CA GLY A 117 -17.17 2.87 9.97
C GLY A 117 -17.76 3.78 8.89
N TRP A 118 -17.80 3.34 7.63
CA TRP A 118 -18.47 4.03 6.54
C TRP A 118 -19.84 3.40 6.26
N ALA A 119 -20.75 4.16 5.63
CA ALA A 119 -22.11 3.68 5.38
C ALA A 119 -22.19 2.47 4.44
N ASN A 120 -21.17 2.28 3.61
CA ASN A 120 -21.03 1.15 2.68
C ASN A 120 -20.43 -0.09 3.35
N GLU A 121 -20.11 -0.04 4.66
CA GLU A 121 -19.64 -1.20 5.38
C GLU A 121 -20.72 -2.32 5.35
N PRO A 122 -20.36 -3.56 4.97
CA PRO A 122 -21.29 -4.67 4.95
C PRO A 122 -21.90 -4.96 6.34
N LYS A 123 -23.22 -4.81 6.48
CA LYS A 123 -23.91 -4.94 7.79
C LYS A 123 -24.39 -6.35 8.12
N ASN A 124 -24.47 -7.24 7.14
CA ASN A 124 -25.22 -8.50 7.24
C ASN A 124 -24.37 -9.68 7.74
N GLY A 125 -23.52 -9.47 8.75
CA GLY A 125 -22.71 -10.55 9.34
C GLY A 125 -21.63 -11.13 8.43
N SER A 126 -21.35 -10.50 7.28
CA SER A 126 -20.23 -10.87 6.40
C SER A 126 -18.88 -10.50 7.01
N ASN A 127 -18.86 -9.55 7.96
CA ASN A 127 -17.67 -9.21 8.71
C ASN A 127 -17.60 -10.06 9.99
N PRO A 128 -16.44 -10.64 10.33
CA PRO A 128 -16.28 -11.38 11.58
C PRO A 128 -16.62 -10.47 12.77
N PRO A 129 -17.26 -11.02 13.82
CA PRO A 129 -17.72 -10.23 14.96
C PRO A 129 -16.57 -9.48 15.61
N ARG A 130 -16.80 -8.19 15.92
CA ARG A 130 -15.82 -7.35 16.60
C ARG A 130 -15.49 -7.96 17.96
N PRO A 131 -14.21 -8.10 18.36
CA PRO A 131 -13.86 -8.64 19.66
C PRO A 131 -14.53 -7.82 20.77
N ALA A 132 -15.45 -8.43 21.51
CA ALA A 132 -16.29 -7.73 22.48
C ALA A 132 -15.54 -7.30 23.74
N GLU A 133 -14.37 -7.87 24.02
CA GLU A 133 -13.71 -7.78 25.33
C GLU A 133 -12.21 -7.46 25.28
N THR A 134 -11.79 -6.55 24.39
CA THR A 134 -10.42 -6.03 24.44
C THR A 134 -10.42 -4.53 24.66
N SER A 135 -9.87 -4.08 25.79
CA SER A 135 -9.53 -2.66 26.01
C SER A 135 -8.79 -2.12 24.77
N ARG A 136 -9.19 -0.93 24.29
CA ARG A 136 -8.58 -0.28 23.11
C ARG A 136 -7.06 -0.16 23.24
N ILE A 137 -6.57 0.12 24.45
CA ILE A 137 -5.14 0.24 24.75
C ILE A 137 -4.47 -1.13 24.64
N ARG A 138 -5.10 -2.19 25.19
CA ARG A 138 -4.58 -3.56 25.10
C ARG A 138 -4.55 -4.05 23.65
N PHE A 139 -5.56 -3.71 22.85
CA PHE A 139 -5.58 -3.98 21.42
C PHE A 139 -4.45 -3.24 20.70
N ALA A 140 -4.32 -1.93 20.89
CA ALA A 140 -3.27 -1.12 20.28
C ALA A 140 -1.87 -1.63 20.64
N ALA A 141 -1.61 -1.91 21.93
CA ALA A 141 -0.34 -2.48 22.38
C ALA A 141 -0.07 -3.85 21.72
N LYS A 142 -1.09 -4.70 21.62
CA LYS A 142 -0.97 -6.00 20.94
C LYS A 142 -0.64 -5.83 19.45
N GLN A 143 -1.26 -4.88 18.75
CA GLN A 143 -0.94 -4.60 17.35
C GLN A 143 0.47 -4.04 17.18
N ILE A 144 0.91 -3.12 18.04
CA ILE A 144 2.28 -2.59 18.03
C ILE A 144 3.28 -3.73 18.20
N ILE A 145 3.07 -4.60 19.19
CA ILE A 145 3.94 -5.77 19.42
C ILE A 145 4.00 -6.66 18.16
N TYR A 146 2.87 -6.99 17.54
CA TYR A 146 2.86 -7.78 16.31
C TYR A 146 3.58 -7.08 15.16
N ILE A 147 3.36 -5.77 14.97
CA ILE A 147 4.06 -4.99 13.94
C ILE A 147 5.57 -5.04 14.19
N THR A 148 6.02 -4.84 15.43
CA THR A 148 7.44 -4.95 15.80
C THR A 148 8.00 -6.34 15.49
N PHE A 149 7.29 -7.42 15.86
CA PHE A 149 7.72 -8.79 15.53
C PHE A 149 7.77 -9.04 14.02
N HIS A 150 6.82 -8.52 13.25
CA HIS A 150 6.82 -8.63 11.80
C HIS A 150 8.00 -7.86 11.18
N LEU A 151 8.28 -6.64 11.63
CA LEU A 151 9.42 -5.85 11.18
C LEU A 151 10.76 -6.51 11.56
N LEU A 152 10.85 -7.10 12.74
CA LEU A 152 12.03 -7.86 13.17
C LEU A 152 12.23 -9.09 12.29
N ASN A 153 11.17 -9.87 12.02
CA ASN A 153 11.24 -11.01 11.10
C ASN A 153 11.69 -10.57 9.71
N MET A 154 11.16 -9.46 9.17
CA MET A 154 11.62 -8.89 7.90
C MET A 154 13.10 -8.53 7.92
N LYS A 155 13.60 -7.94 9.02
CA LYS A 155 15.03 -7.63 9.19
C LYS A 155 15.89 -8.88 9.27
N VAL A 156 15.49 -9.89 10.06
CA VAL A 156 16.21 -11.16 10.18
C VAL A 156 16.26 -11.87 8.82
N LEU A 157 15.13 -11.98 8.13
CA LEU A 157 15.06 -12.52 6.77
C LEU A 157 15.95 -11.73 5.81
N SER A 158 15.94 -10.40 5.87
CA SER A 158 16.82 -9.57 5.03
C SER A 158 18.30 -9.78 5.33
N ILE A 159 18.69 -9.99 6.59
CA ILE A 159 20.08 -10.21 6.98
C ILE A 159 20.53 -11.60 6.56
N THR A 160 19.77 -12.67 6.87
CA THR A 160 20.15 -14.04 6.48
C THR A 160 20.31 -14.17 4.97
N MET A 161 19.56 -13.39 4.19
CA MET A 161 19.73 -13.26 2.74
C MET A 161 21.11 -12.71 2.33
N THR A 162 21.56 -11.63 2.97
CA THR A 162 22.88 -11.02 2.70
C THR A 162 24.02 -11.96 3.09
N TRP A 163 23.81 -12.84 4.08
CA TRP A 163 24.82 -13.77 4.55
C TRP A 163 24.92 -15.06 3.72
N HIS A 164 23.84 -15.51 3.10
CA HIS A 164 23.82 -16.72 2.27
C HIS A 164 24.13 -16.47 0.79
N LEU A 165 23.99 -15.23 0.31
CA LEU A 165 24.62 -14.82 -0.95
C LEU A 165 26.15 -14.81 -0.73
N PRO A 166 26.97 -15.38 -1.64
CA PRO A 166 28.39 -15.51 -1.40
C PRO A 166 28.99 -14.13 -1.08
N ARG A 167 29.56 -14.00 0.12
CA ARG A 167 30.34 -12.83 0.59
C ARG A 167 31.56 -12.51 -0.29
N ASN A 168 31.76 -13.27 -1.37
CA ASN A 168 32.88 -13.25 -2.30
C ASN A 168 32.62 -12.38 -3.55
N GLY A 169 31.60 -11.51 -3.55
CA GLY A 169 31.34 -10.59 -4.67
C GLY A 169 30.58 -11.20 -5.85
N LEU A 170 30.01 -12.40 -5.69
CA LEU A 170 29.04 -12.97 -6.61
C LEU A 170 27.64 -12.51 -6.20
N ASP A 171 27.34 -11.26 -6.47
CA ASP A 171 25.94 -10.84 -6.51
C ASP A 171 25.30 -11.64 -7.66
N LEU A 172 24.21 -12.36 -7.42
CA LEU A 172 23.67 -13.28 -8.43
C LEU A 172 23.23 -12.54 -9.71
N ALA A 173 22.84 -11.29 -9.51
CA ALA A 173 22.57 -10.35 -10.56
C ALA A 173 23.85 -9.93 -11.32
N SER A 174 25.03 -9.88 -10.69
CA SER A 174 26.31 -9.49 -11.32
C SER A 174 26.94 -10.61 -12.15
N MET A 175 26.44 -11.84 -12.02
CA MET A 175 26.83 -12.96 -12.86
C MET A 175 25.93 -13.15 -14.10
N GLY A 176 24.88 -12.35 -14.28
CA GLY A 176 23.90 -12.57 -15.35
C GLY A 176 23.13 -13.90 -15.24
N CYS A 177 23.28 -14.59 -14.11
CA CYS A 177 22.62 -15.85 -13.82
C CYS A 177 21.20 -15.55 -13.35
N GLY A 178 20.25 -15.51 -14.28
CA GLY A 178 18.83 -15.41 -13.95
C GLY A 178 18.39 -16.56 -13.03
N LEU A 179 17.27 -16.39 -12.32
CA LEU A 179 16.64 -17.44 -11.48
C LEU A 179 16.52 -18.81 -12.19
N ALA A 180 16.47 -18.81 -13.52
CA ALA A 180 16.46 -19.99 -14.37
C ALA A 180 17.76 -20.80 -14.42
N SER A 181 18.90 -20.29 -13.92
CA SER A 181 20.16 -21.05 -13.82
C SER A 181 20.39 -21.66 -12.44
N MET A 182 19.59 -21.27 -11.42
CA MET A 182 19.68 -21.84 -10.08
C MET A 182 19.01 -23.22 -10.00
N GLY A 183 19.54 -24.09 -9.14
CA GLY A 183 18.89 -25.36 -8.78
C GLY A 183 17.51 -25.14 -8.14
N TRP A 184 16.60 -26.10 -8.32
CA TRP A 184 15.20 -26.01 -7.87
C TRP A 184 15.03 -25.66 -6.38
N GLY A 185 15.91 -26.16 -5.50
CA GLY A 185 15.87 -25.84 -4.08
C GLY A 185 16.03 -24.34 -3.79
N TRP A 186 16.93 -23.67 -4.51
CA TRP A 186 17.16 -22.23 -4.36
C TRP A 186 15.97 -21.41 -4.89
N ARG A 187 15.36 -21.83 -6.00
CA ARG A 187 14.14 -21.18 -6.51
C ARG A 187 12.99 -21.30 -5.54
N LEU A 188 12.78 -22.48 -4.95
CA LEU A 188 11.73 -22.70 -3.96
C LEU A 188 11.95 -21.81 -2.74
N MET A 189 13.19 -21.72 -2.24
CA MET A 189 13.53 -20.83 -1.13
C MET A 189 13.27 -19.36 -1.47
N ASP A 190 13.57 -18.92 -2.69
CA ASP A 190 13.32 -17.55 -3.12
C ASP A 190 11.81 -17.25 -3.28
N ILE A 191 11.01 -18.20 -3.79
CA ILE A 191 9.55 -18.08 -3.84
C ILE A 191 8.95 -18.00 -2.43
N LEU A 192 9.36 -18.92 -1.53
CA LEU A 192 8.89 -18.92 -0.14
C LEU A 192 9.26 -17.62 0.57
N ARG A 193 10.44 -17.06 0.27
CA ARG A 193 10.86 -15.74 0.75
C ARG A 193 9.92 -14.64 0.27
N TYR A 194 9.71 -14.49 -1.04
CA TYR A 194 8.84 -13.42 -1.54
C TYR A 194 7.42 -13.56 -1.00
N GLY A 195 6.93 -14.80 -0.88
CA GLY A 195 5.67 -15.11 -0.21
C GLY A 195 5.65 -14.65 1.25
N ALA A 196 6.70 -14.93 2.03
CA ALA A 196 6.80 -14.53 3.43
C ALA A 196 6.89 -13.00 3.60
N ILE A 197 7.66 -12.31 2.73
CA ILE A 197 7.76 -10.84 2.71
C ILE A 197 6.41 -10.23 2.35
N ALA A 198 5.79 -10.68 1.26
CA ALA A 198 4.48 -10.18 0.84
C ALA A 198 3.41 -10.42 1.91
N SER A 199 3.34 -11.64 2.48
CA SER A 199 2.41 -11.98 3.57
C SER A 199 2.65 -11.11 4.81
N THR A 200 3.90 -10.89 5.18
CA THR A 200 4.25 -10.05 6.33
C THR A 200 3.90 -8.59 6.08
N GLY A 201 4.18 -8.06 4.88
CA GLY A 201 3.79 -6.71 4.47
C GLY A 201 2.28 -6.52 4.51
N LEU A 202 1.52 -7.46 3.93
CA LEU A 202 0.06 -7.47 3.97
C LEU A 202 -0.47 -7.55 5.41
N SER A 203 0.19 -8.33 6.29
CA SER A 203 -0.17 -8.44 7.71
C SER A 203 0.08 -7.15 8.48
N VAL A 204 1.21 -6.47 8.23
CA VAL A 204 1.52 -5.17 8.85
C VAL A 204 0.51 -4.12 8.39
N VAL A 205 0.27 -4.02 7.09
CA VAL A 205 -0.72 -3.09 6.51
C VAL A 205 -2.12 -3.39 7.06
N HIS A 206 -2.52 -4.66 7.10
CA HIS A 206 -3.79 -5.08 7.67
C HIS A 206 -3.93 -4.60 9.13
N ARG A 207 -2.91 -4.82 9.96
CA ARG A 207 -2.95 -4.52 11.39
C ARG A 207 -2.83 -3.04 11.71
N ALA A 208 -2.08 -2.29 10.90
CA ALA A 208 -1.95 -0.84 11.05
C ALA A 208 -3.26 -0.09 10.71
N LEU A 209 -4.14 -0.74 9.93
CA LEU A 209 -5.36 -0.14 9.39
C LEU A 209 -6.64 -0.72 10.04
N THR A 210 -6.50 -1.45 11.15
CA THR A 210 -7.58 -1.96 12.02
C THR A 210 -7.54 -1.30 13.39
#